data_AF-A0A7S0E793-F1
#
_entry.id   AF-A0A7S0E793-F1
#
_cell.length_a   1.000
_cell.length_b   1.000
_cell.length_c   1.000
_cell.angle_alpha   90.00
_cell.angle_beta   90.00
_cell.angle_gamma   90.00
#
_symmetry.space_group_name_H-M   'P 1'
#
loop_
_entity.id
_entity.type
_entity.pdbx_description
1 polymer ?
#
loop_
_entity_poly.entity_id
_entity_poly.type
_entity_poly.pdbx_seq_one_letter_code
_entity_poly.pdbx_strand_id
1 'polypeptide(L)'
;EEERNTICGYTDENNRFGDGSLTQQFRWHKKEETSQSSRDQRYKPYEQMSERERRRHEDERKRMIEDEVQKVKQRREEREREQAWLEEEKARMQRQQEDQQHAEWERNADKFHLEQAKIRSKIRLKEGRARPIDILAKNLIEDNMEVEMTEPYKLFKGLQIPALEDLEKDIEMYRNLDMENVLFWECMTTVCEDELQDARRQAAWAAEGRSGHYLDGVHAAV
;
A
#
# COMPACT_ATOMS: atom_id res chain seq x y z
N GLU A 1 -61.95 -25.62 -2.16
CA GLU A 1 -61.87 -26.03 -3.58
C GLU A 1 -61.21 -25.00 -4.49
N GLU A 2 -61.00 -23.75 -4.05
CA GLU A 2 -60.49 -22.66 -4.91
C GLU A 2 -58.98 -22.68 -5.21
N GLU A 3 -58.13 -23.35 -4.41
CA GLU A 3 -56.67 -23.37 -4.65
C GLU A 3 -56.20 -24.25 -5.83
N ARG A 4 -57.11 -25.05 -6.42
CA ARG A 4 -56.75 -25.95 -7.54
C ARG A 4 -56.81 -25.28 -8.92
N ASN A 5 -57.24 -24.02 -9.00
CA ASN A 5 -57.53 -23.32 -10.26
C ASN A 5 -56.67 -22.08 -10.50
N THR A 6 -55.47 -22.05 -9.89
CA THR A 6 -54.53 -20.92 -10.00
C THR A 6 -53.17 -21.43 -10.44
N ILE A 7 -52.71 -21.02 -11.63
CA ILE A 7 -51.37 -21.31 -12.14
C ILE A 7 -50.56 -20.02 -12.09
N CYS A 8 -49.41 -20.04 -11.41
CA CYS A 8 -48.50 -18.91 -11.19
C CYS A 8 -49.18 -17.58 -10.77
N GLY A 9 -50.29 -17.66 -10.02
CA GLY A 9 -51.03 -16.50 -9.49
C GLY A 9 -52.10 -15.93 -10.42
N TYR A 10 -52.31 -16.53 -11.59
CA TYR A 10 -53.37 -16.16 -12.54
C TYR A 10 -54.49 -17.21 -12.55
N THR A 11 -55.73 -16.73 -12.63
CA THR A 11 -56.93 -17.52 -12.91
C THR A 11 -57.33 -17.33 -14.38
N ASP A 12 -58.18 -18.20 -14.91
CA ASP A 12 -58.64 -18.14 -16.31
C ASP A 12 -59.29 -16.79 -16.67
N GLU A 13 -59.91 -16.13 -15.70
CA GLU A 13 -60.58 -14.83 -15.88
C GLU A 13 -59.64 -13.62 -15.72
N ASN A 14 -58.49 -13.79 -15.06
CA ASN A 14 -57.55 -12.71 -14.72
C ASN A 14 -56.20 -12.84 -15.47
N ASN A 15 -56.17 -13.61 -16.54
CA ASN A 15 -54.97 -13.81 -17.35
C ASN A 15 -54.67 -12.57 -18.21
N ARG A 16 -53.48 -11.98 -18.03
CA ARG A 16 -53.04 -10.79 -18.77
C ARG A 16 -52.93 -10.99 -20.29
N PHE A 17 -52.85 -12.24 -20.75
CA PHE A 17 -52.77 -12.60 -22.17
C PHE A 17 -54.13 -13.03 -22.76
N GLY A 18 -55.22 -12.98 -21.99
CA GLY A 18 -56.57 -13.24 -22.47
C GLY A 18 -56.89 -14.69 -22.83
N ASP A 19 -56.06 -15.65 -22.40
CA ASP A 19 -56.33 -17.08 -22.56
C ASP A 19 -57.20 -17.58 -21.40
N GLY A 20 -58.43 -17.97 -21.74
CA GLY A 20 -59.47 -18.46 -20.81
C GLY A 20 -59.40 -19.97 -20.52
N SER A 21 -58.31 -20.64 -20.91
CA SER A 21 -58.07 -22.06 -20.66
C SER A 21 -56.78 -22.33 -19.87
N LEU A 22 -56.26 -21.33 -19.17
CA LEU A 22 -54.99 -21.35 -18.46
C LEU A 22 -54.90 -22.49 -17.43
N THR A 23 -56.00 -22.84 -16.77
CA THR A 23 -56.09 -23.94 -15.79
C THR A 23 -56.20 -25.32 -16.43
N GLN A 24 -56.49 -25.40 -17.73
CA GLN A 24 -56.59 -26.67 -18.44
C GLN A 24 -55.19 -27.25 -18.70
N GLN A 25 -55.05 -28.57 -18.51
CA GLN A 25 -53.81 -29.24 -18.87
C GLN A 25 -53.60 -29.18 -20.37
N PHE A 26 -52.53 -28.53 -20.81
CA PHE A 26 -52.17 -28.48 -22.21
C PHE A 26 -51.98 -29.90 -22.77
N ARG A 27 -52.78 -30.23 -23.78
CA ARG A 27 -52.61 -31.44 -24.59
C ARG A 27 -52.18 -31.06 -25.98
N TRP A 28 -51.07 -31.65 -26.41
CA TRP A 28 -50.58 -31.44 -27.76
C TRP A 28 -51.34 -32.33 -28.73
N HIS A 29 -52.58 -31.96 -29.06
CA HIS A 29 -53.50 -32.75 -29.90
C HIS A 29 -52.86 -33.17 -31.23
N LYS A 30 -52.07 -32.29 -31.86
CA LYS A 30 -51.35 -32.61 -33.09
C LYS A 30 -50.29 -33.69 -32.91
N LYS A 31 -49.61 -33.72 -31.76
CA LYS A 31 -48.66 -34.79 -31.42
C LYS A 31 -49.41 -36.09 -31.15
N GLU A 32 -50.53 -36.04 -30.41
CA GLU A 32 -51.38 -37.21 -30.14
C GLU A 32 -51.91 -37.83 -31.45
N GLU A 33 -52.49 -37.02 -32.34
CA GLU A 33 -52.93 -37.42 -33.68
C GLU A 33 -51.79 -38.00 -34.52
N THR A 34 -50.60 -37.39 -34.46
CA THR A 34 -49.42 -37.88 -35.21
C THR A 34 -48.91 -39.20 -34.65
N SER A 35 -48.92 -39.40 -33.33
CA SER A 35 -48.57 -40.69 -32.72
C SER A 35 -49.62 -41.79 -32.93
N GLN A 36 -50.89 -41.41 -33.16
CA GLN A 36 -51.97 -42.34 -33.51
C GLN A 36 -52.02 -42.67 -35.01
N SER A 37 -51.54 -41.76 -35.87
CA SER A 37 -51.41 -42.00 -37.31
C SER A 37 -50.27 -42.97 -37.58
N SER A 38 -50.54 -44.05 -38.31
CA SER A 38 -49.54 -45.07 -38.72
C SER A 38 -48.41 -44.53 -39.60
N ARG A 39 -48.45 -43.24 -39.97
CA ARG A 39 -47.47 -42.55 -40.82
C ARG A 39 -46.11 -42.35 -40.16
N ASP A 40 -46.04 -42.34 -38.82
CA ASP A 40 -44.78 -42.24 -38.07
C ASP A 40 -44.62 -43.37 -37.05
N GLN A 41 -44.67 -44.61 -37.54
CA GLN A 41 -44.47 -45.84 -36.75
C GLN A 41 -43.07 -45.97 -36.10
N ARG A 42 -42.18 -44.99 -36.30
CA ARG A 42 -40.83 -44.93 -35.70
C ARG A 42 -40.82 -44.22 -34.35
N TYR A 43 -41.81 -43.38 -34.07
CA TYR A 43 -41.91 -42.70 -32.77
C TYR A 43 -42.61 -43.61 -31.76
N LYS A 44 -41.82 -44.19 -30.84
CA LYS A 44 -42.35 -44.92 -29.68
C LYS A 44 -42.36 -43.99 -28.46
N PRO A 45 -43.50 -43.78 -27.79
CA PRO A 45 -43.54 -43.05 -26.53
C PRO A 45 -42.58 -43.66 -25.50
N TYR A 46 -41.97 -42.81 -24.66
CA TYR A 46 -40.95 -43.23 -23.68
C TYR A 46 -41.41 -44.32 -22.70
N GLU A 47 -42.71 -44.38 -22.42
CA GLU A 47 -43.35 -45.40 -21.57
C GLU A 47 -43.50 -46.76 -22.27
N GLN A 48 -43.46 -46.78 -23.61
CA GLN A 48 -43.62 -47.98 -24.45
C GLN A 48 -42.29 -48.47 -25.04
N MET A 49 -41.19 -47.75 -24.78
CA MET A 49 -39.84 -48.16 -25.20
C MET A 49 -39.33 -49.33 -24.36
N SER A 50 -38.55 -50.22 -24.97
CA SER A 50 -37.85 -51.27 -24.22
C SER A 50 -36.87 -50.62 -23.23
N GLU A 51 -36.60 -51.27 -22.10
CA GLU A 51 -35.65 -50.79 -21.09
C GLU A 51 -34.26 -50.49 -21.71
N ARG A 52 -33.85 -51.29 -22.70
CA ARG A 52 -32.58 -51.07 -23.43
C ARG A 52 -32.60 -49.83 -24.32
N GLU A 53 -33.75 -49.45 -24.88
CA GLU A 53 -33.91 -48.24 -25.70
C GLU A 53 -33.94 -46.99 -24.80
N ARG A 54 -34.63 -47.06 -23.65
CA ARG A 54 -34.64 -45.99 -22.64
C ARG A 54 -33.25 -45.67 -22.11
N ARG A 55 -32.45 -46.70 -21.76
CA ARG A 55 -31.07 -46.49 -21.31
C ARG A 55 -30.22 -45.75 -22.35
N ARG A 56 -30.32 -46.10 -23.63
CA ARG A 56 -29.59 -45.38 -24.70
C ARG A 56 -30.01 -43.92 -24.80
N HIS A 57 -31.31 -43.65 -24.82
CA HIS A 57 -31.82 -42.28 -24.89
C HIS A 57 -31.42 -41.45 -23.66
N GLU A 58 -31.42 -42.06 -22.47
CA GLU A 58 -30.93 -41.43 -21.25
C GLU A 58 -29.44 -41.16 -21.28
N ASP A 59 -28.63 -42.11 -21.77
CA ASP A 59 -27.18 -41.96 -21.92
C ASP A 59 -26.82 -40.87 -22.96
N GLU A 60 -27.54 -40.81 -24.08
CA GLU A 60 -27.40 -39.75 -25.08
C GLU A 60 -27.77 -38.38 -24.52
N ARG A 61 -28.87 -38.29 -23.75
CA ARG A 61 -29.27 -37.06 -23.07
C ARG A 61 -28.24 -36.63 -22.02
N LYS A 62 -27.69 -37.58 -21.25
CA LYS A 62 -26.61 -37.30 -20.29
C LYS A 62 -25.37 -36.76 -20.98
N ARG A 63 -24.93 -37.37 -22.10
CA ARG A 63 -23.79 -36.89 -22.89
C ARG A 63 -24.00 -35.47 -23.39
N MET A 64 -25.18 -35.14 -23.92
CA MET A 64 -25.49 -33.77 -24.36
C MET A 64 -25.42 -32.76 -23.20
N ILE A 65 -25.95 -33.12 -22.03
CA ILE A 65 -25.87 -32.29 -20.82
C ILE A 65 -24.42 -32.13 -20.37
N GLU A 66 -23.63 -33.20 -20.38
CA GLU A 66 -22.21 -33.19 -20.03
C GLU A 66 -21.42 -32.25 -20.95
N ASP A 67 -21.65 -32.31 -22.26
CA ASP A 67 -21.02 -31.43 -23.25
C ASP A 67 -21.41 -29.95 -23.04
N GLU A 68 -22.68 -29.67 -22.74
CA GLU A 68 -23.16 -28.32 -22.42
C GLU A 68 -22.53 -27.78 -21.12
N VAL A 69 -22.46 -28.61 -20.08
CA VAL A 69 -21.82 -28.28 -18.80
C VAL A 69 -20.32 -28.01 -19.01
N GLN A 70 -19.64 -28.81 -19.83
CA GLN A 70 -18.23 -28.59 -20.17
C GLN A 70 -18.01 -27.24 -20.86
N LYS A 71 -18.84 -26.89 -21.85
CA LYS A 71 -18.76 -25.57 -22.52
C LYS A 71 -19.02 -24.42 -21.56
N VAL A 72 -19.98 -24.55 -20.65
CA VAL A 72 -20.26 -23.52 -19.62
C VAL A 72 -19.10 -23.40 -18.65
N LYS A 73 -18.48 -24.52 -18.24
CA LYS A 73 -17.32 -24.53 -17.35
C LYS A 73 -16.13 -23.82 -17.99
N GLN A 74 -15.82 -24.12 -19.26
CA GLN A 74 -14.75 -23.44 -20.01
C GLN A 74 -14.94 -21.92 -20.06
N ARG A 75 -16.15 -21.43 -20.33
CA ARG A 75 -16.46 -19.99 -20.34
C ARG A 75 -16.40 -19.33 -18.96
N ARG A 76 -16.54 -20.09 -17.87
CA ARG A 76 -16.36 -19.59 -16.51
C ARG A 76 -14.87 -19.50 -16.18
N GLU A 77 -14.12 -20.56 -16.47
CA GLU A 77 -12.68 -20.61 -16.25
C GLU A 77 -11.91 -19.56 -17.07
N GLU A 78 -12.37 -19.24 -18.29
CA GLU A 78 -11.79 -18.14 -19.07
C GLU A 78 -12.03 -16.78 -18.42
N ARG A 79 -13.27 -16.47 -18.03
CA ARG A 79 -13.58 -15.21 -17.33
C ARG A 79 -12.91 -15.09 -15.98
N GLU A 80 -12.83 -16.18 -15.22
CA GLU A 80 -12.12 -16.18 -13.93
C GLU A 80 -10.62 -15.93 -14.12
N ARG A 81 -10.00 -16.52 -15.15
CA ARG A 81 -8.60 -16.23 -15.50
C ARG A 81 -8.39 -14.78 -15.92
N GLU A 82 -9.26 -14.23 -16.77
CA GLU A 82 -9.19 -12.83 -17.18
C GLU A 82 -9.39 -11.86 -16.00
N GLN A 83 -10.36 -12.15 -15.14
CA GLN A 83 -10.63 -11.36 -13.93
C GLN A 83 -9.47 -11.44 -12.94
N ALA A 84 -8.92 -12.63 -12.71
CA ALA A 84 -7.77 -12.82 -11.84
C ALA A 84 -6.54 -12.06 -12.37
N TRP A 85 -6.30 -12.10 -13.68
CA TRP A 85 -5.20 -11.35 -14.30
C TRP A 85 -5.39 -9.83 -14.16
N LEU A 86 -6.60 -9.33 -14.39
CA LEU A 86 -6.92 -7.90 -14.24
C LEU A 86 -6.81 -7.45 -12.77
N GLU A 87 -7.27 -8.29 -11.83
CA GLU A 87 -7.18 -8.02 -10.40
C GLU A 87 -5.73 -7.99 -9.93
N GLU A 88 -4.90 -8.94 -10.38
CA GLU A 88 -3.46 -8.95 -10.08
C GLU A 88 -2.75 -7.70 -10.63
N GLU A 89 -3.05 -7.32 -11.88
CA GLU A 89 -2.48 -6.13 -12.51
C GLU A 89 -2.90 -4.85 -11.77
N LYS A 90 -4.19 -4.75 -11.41
CA LYS A 90 -4.72 -3.62 -10.62
C LYS A 90 -4.09 -3.58 -9.23
N ALA A 91 -3.93 -4.72 -8.56
CA ALA A 91 -3.30 -4.80 -7.25
C ALA A 91 -1.81 -4.45 -7.30
N ARG A 92 -1.12 -4.76 -8.40
CA ARG A 92 0.27 -4.31 -8.62
C ARG A 92 0.33 -2.81 -8.83
N MET A 93 -0.53 -2.26 -9.67
CA MET A 93 -0.59 -0.81 -9.93
C MET A 93 -0.95 -0.03 -8.67
N GLN A 94 -1.91 -0.52 -7.87
CA GLN A 94 -2.29 0.10 -6.61
C GLN A 94 -1.12 0.12 -5.62
N ARG A 95 -0.40 -0.99 -5.45
CA ARG A 95 0.81 -1.03 -4.61
C ARG A 95 1.85 0.00 -5.05
N GLN A 96 2.12 0.08 -6.35
CA GLN A 96 3.06 1.08 -6.88
C GLN A 96 2.60 2.53 -6.62
N GLN A 97 1.30 2.81 -6.71
CA GLN A 97 0.75 4.13 -6.39
C GLN A 97 0.84 4.44 -4.90
N GLU A 98 0.56 3.46 -4.04
CA GLU A 98 0.69 3.59 -2.58
C GLU A 98 2.14 3.84 -2.18
N ASP A 99 3.09 3.10 -2.75
CA ASP A 99 4.53 3.29 -2.53
C ASP A 99 4.99 4.70 -2.94
N GLN A 100 4.52 5.21 -4.08
CA GLN A 100 4.83 6.56 -4.54
C GLN A 100 4.25 7.64 -3.61
N GLN A 101 2.98 7.49 -3.22
CA GLN A 101 2.33 8.42 -2.28
C GLN A 101 3.03 8.42 -0.91
N HIS A 102 3.45 7.25 -0.44
CA HIS A 102 4.19 7.13 0.81
C HIS A 102 5.52 7.86 0.74
N ALA A 103 6.31 7.66 -0.33
CA ALA A 103 7.59 8.33 -0.51
C ALA A 103 7.45 9.86 -0.61
N GLU A 104 6.42 10.35 -1.32
CA GLU A 104 6.13 11.78 -1.37
C GLU A 104 5.73 12.35 0.00
N TRP A 105 4.94 11.60 0.77
CA TRP A 105 4.55 11.96 2.11
C TRP A 105 5.76 12.04 3.05
N GLU A 106 6.65 11.05 3.04
CA GLU A 106 7.91 11.05 3.81
C GLU A 106 8.77 12.27 3.46
N ARG A 107 8.97 12.54 2.17
CA ARG A 107 9.75 13.70 1.73
C ARG A 107 9.14 15.03 2.19
N ASN A 108 7.82 15.13 2.23
CA ASN A 108 7.15 16.33 2.72
C ASN A 108 7.23 16.44 4.25
N ALA A 109 7.19 15.32 4.97
CA ALA A 109 7.41 15.28 6.41
C ALA A 109 8.83 15.75 6.77
N ASP A 110 9.86 15.28 6.07
CA ASP A 110 11.25 15.71 6.29
C ASP A 110 11.44 17.22 6.09
N LYS A 111 10.87 17.76 5.00
CA LYS A 111 10.86 19.21 4.76
C LYS A 111 10.17 19.97 5.89
N PHE A 112 9.03 19.47 6.37
CA PHE A 112 8.33 20.08 7.48
C PHE A 112 9.17 20.04 8.76
N HIS A 113 9.83 18.92 9.06
CA HIS A 113 10.74 18.81 10.20
C HIS A 113 11.89 19.81 10.13
N LEU A 114 12.51 19.97 8.96
CA LEU A 114 13.56 20.96 8.74
C LEU A 114 13.06 22.39 8.97
N GLU A 115 11.91 22.75 8.41
CA GLU A 115 11.33 24.08 8.57
C GLU A 115 10.94 24.37 10.03
N GLN A 116 10.37 23.38 10.74
CA GLN A 116 10.10 23.49 12.17
C GLN A 116 11.39 23.68 12.98
N ALA A 117 12.47 22.94 12.66
CA ALA A 117 13.76 23.09 13.32
C ALA A 117 14.34 24.51 13.11
N LYS A 118 14.28 25.03 11.87
CA LYS A 118 14.67 26.42 11.54
C LYS A 118 13.84 27.45 12.30
N ILE A 119 12.52 27.31 12.36
CA ILE A 119 11.62 28.22 13.10
C ILE A 119 11.96 28.21 14.58
N ARG A 120 12.13 27.02 15.18
CA ARG A 120 12.49 26.87 16.61
C ARG A 120 13.85 27.51 16.92
N SER A 121 14.83 27.31 16.05
CA SER A 121 16.15 27.94 16.17
C SER A 121 16.06 29.47 16.13
N LYS A 122 15.32 30.02 15.16
CA LYS A 122 15.07 31.48 15.05
C LYS A 122 14.42 32.05 16.31
N ILE A 123 13.47 31.34 16.92
CA ILE A 123 12.83 31.79 18.18
C ILE A 123 13.84 31.80 19.33
N ARG A 124 14.61 30.73 19.52
CA ARG A 124 15.62 30.62 20.60
C ARG A 124 16.70 31.68 20.48
N LEU A 125 17.15 31.97 19.26
CA LEU A 125 18.14 33.00 18.99
C LEU A 125 17.62 34.39 19.38
N LYS A 126 16.37 34.71 19.02
CA LYS A 126 15.72 35.97 19.42
C LYS A 126 15.51 36.09 20.93
N GLU A 127 15.24 34.98 21.60
CA GLU A 127 15.04 34.93 23.05
C GLU A 127 16.34 34.89 23.85
N GLY A 128 17.53 34.87 23.20
CA GLY A 128 18.83 34.86 23.87
C GLY A 128 19.19 33.52 24.54
N ARG A 129 18.50 32.44 24.17
CA ARG A 129 18.69 31.08 24.71
C ARG A 129 19.07 30.08 23.63
N ALA A 130 19.94 30.52 22.73
CA ALA A 130 20.42 29.71 21.61
C ALA A 130 21.16 28.47 22.12
N ARG A 131 20.85 27.31 21.53
CA ARG A 131 21.64 26.09 21.68
C ARG A 131 22.80 26.11 20.69
N PRO A 132 23.86 25.30 20.90
CA PRO A 132 24.97 25.22 19.96
C PRO A 132 24.52 24.95 18.51
N ILE A 133 23.57 24.03 18.30
CA ILE A 133 23.02 23.76 16.96
C ILE A 133 22.37 24.99 16.32
N ASP A 134 21.73 25.86 17.12
CA ASP A 134 21.06 27.05 16.61
C ASP A 134 22.09 28.05 16.07
N ILE A 135 23.26 28.13 16.72
CA ILE A 135 24.40 28.96 16.29
C ILE A 135 25.03 28.39 15.01
N LEU A 136 25.19 27.07 14.90
CA LEU A 136 25.66 26.43 13.66
C LEU A 136 24.68 26.69 12.51
N ALA A 137 23.40 26.43 12.72
CA ALA A 137 22.37 26.66 11.70
C ALA A 137 22.29 28.13 11.28
N LYS A 138 22.54 29.07 12.20
CA LYS A 138 22.59 30.50 11.88
C LYS A 138 23.65 30.82 10.81
N ASN A 139 24.81 30.16 10.85
CA ASN A 139 25.88 30.36 9.85
C ASN A 139 25.46 29.96 8.43
N LEU A 140 24.38 29.19 8.27
CA LEU A 140 23.82 28.82 6.96
C LEU A 140 22.67 29.73 6.50
N ILE A 141 21.99 30.42 7.43
CA ILE A 141 20.75 31.14 7.15
C ILE A 141 21.00 32.61 6.79
N GLU A 142 22.11 33.20 7.25
CA GLU A 142 22.30 34.66 7.21
C GLU A 142 23.65 35.07 6.57
N ASP A 143 23.62 35.45 5.29
CA ASP A 143 24.69 36.20 4.62
C ASP A 143 24.54 37.74 4.81
N ASN A 144 23.50 38.18 5.57
CA ASN A 144 23.01 39.56 5.49
C ASN A 144 22.52 40.19 6.82
N MET A 145 22.96 39.67 7.97
CA MET A 145 22.64 40.24 9.28
C MET A 145 23.92 40.77 9.95
N GLU A 146 23.86 42.00 10.47
CA GLU A 146 24.96 42.76 11.12
C GLU A 146 25.46 42.15 12.45
N VAL A 147 25.29 40.84 12.65
CA VAL A 147 25.61 40.15 13.89
C VAL A 147 26.88 39.34 13.72
N GLU A 148 27.76 39.42 14.71
CA GLU A 148 29.02 38.69 14.81
C GLU A 148 28.85 37.20 14.42
N MET A 149 29.43 36.82 13.28
CA MET A 149 29.48 35.43 12.83
C MET A 149 30.55 34.72 13.65
N THR A 150 30.11 33.86 14.58
CA THR A 150 31.02 32.96 15.28
C THR A 150 31.47 31.88 14.32
N GLU A 151 32.78 31.78 14.09
CA GLU A 151 33.38 30.73 13.26
C GLU A 151 32.91 29.34 13.75
N PRO A 152 32.26 28.52 12.89
CA PRO A 152 31.56 27.31 13.29
C PRO A 152 32.40 26.33 14.12
N TYR A 153 33.67 26.15 13.77
CA TYR A 153 34.57 25.23 14.46
C TYR A 153 34.98 25.69 15.86
N LYS A 154 34.94 27.00 16.15
CA LYS A 154 35.25 27.53 17.49
C LYS A 154 34.16 27.21 18.52
N LEU A 155 32.93 26.95 18.06
CA LEU A 155 31.80 26.67 18.93
C LEU A 155 31.96 25.37 19.74
N PHE A 156 32.66 24.39 19.18
CA PHE A 156 32.85 23.09 19.80
C PHE A 156 33.81 23.15 21.00
N LYS A 157 34.73 24.12 20.99
CA LYS A 157 35.76 24.26 22.02
C LYS A 157 35.15 24.62 23.37
N GLY A 158 35.48 23.81 24.38
CA GLY A 158 35.04 24.03 25.77
C GLY A 158 33.63 23.52 26.08
N LEU A 159 32.95 22.87 25.14
CA LEU A 159 31.72 22.14 25.43
C LEU A 159 32.03 20.88 26.25
N GLN A 160 31.13 20.55 27.18
CA GLN A 160 31.21 19.31 27.96
C GLN A 160 30.82 18.12 27.10
N ILE A 161 31.33 16.93 27.41
CA ILE A 161 31.05 15.68 26.67
C ILE A 161 29.55 15.47 26.42
N PRO A 162 28.63 15.60 27.41
CA PRO A 162 27.20 15.40 27.14
C PRO A 162 26.62 16.42 26.16
N ALA A 163 27.11 17.66 26.18
CA ALA A 163 26.66 18.70 25.26
C ALA A 163 27.18 18.46 23.83
N LEU A 164 28.39 17.90 23.69
CA LEU A 164 28.94 17.48 22.40
C LEU A 164 28.15 16.28 21.83
N GLU A 165 27.79 15.28 22.65
CA GLU A 165 26.97 14.14 22.23
C GLU A 165 25.54 14.57 21.80
N ASP A 166 24.95 15.54 22.49
CA ASP A 166 23.67 16.11 22.09
C ASP A 166 23.80 16.92 20.78
N LEU A 167 24.90 17.66 20.63
CA LEU A 167 25.18 18.42 19.41
C LEU A 167 25.43 17.51 18.21
N GLU A 168 26.15 16.41 18.39
CA GLU A 168 26.39 15.38 17.36
C GLU A 168 25.07 14.84 16.80
N LYS A 169 24.12 14.47 17.68
CA LYS A 169 22.78 14.00 17.28
C LYS A 169 21.97 15.09 16.58
N ASP A 170 22.04 16.32 17.09
CA ASP A 170 21.38 17.46 16.47
C ASP A 170 21.96 17.73 15.06
N ILE A 171 23.28 17.63 14.86
CA ILE A 171 23.96 17.77 13.55
C ILE A 171 23.55 16.64 12.61
N GLU A 172 23.51 15.39 13.09
CA GLU A 172 23.10 14.23 12.28
C GLU A 172 21.66 14.38 11.75
N MET A 173 20.75 14.88 12.60
CA MET A 173 19.38 15.22 12.18
C MET A 173 19.40 16.25 11.04
N TYR A 174 20.19 17.33 11.13
CA TYR A 174 20.28 18.31 10.05
C TYR A 174 20.95 17.73 8.80
N ARG A 175 21.96 16.88 8.93
CA ARG A 175 22.61 16.20 7.79
C ARG A 175 21.62 15.37 6.97
N ASN A 176 20.70 14.69 7.65
CA ASN A 176 19.68 13.85 7.00
C ASN A 176 18.55 14.67 6.37
N LEU A 177 18.24 15.85 6.91
CA LEU A 177 17.11 16.67 6.47
C LEU A 177 17.51 17.77 5.47
N ASP A 178 18.69 18.37 5.62
CA ASP A 178 19.18 19.51 4.84
C ASP A 178 20.08 19.06 3.68
N MET A 179 19.43 18.68 2.58
CA MET A 179 20.09 18.27 1.34
C MET A 179 20.84 19.40 0.62
N GLU A 180 20.62 20.68 0.98
CA GLU A 180 21.28 21.81 0.33
C GLU A 180 22.67 22.06 0.91
N ASN A 181 22.85 21.84 2.22
CA ASN A 181 24.08 22.16 2.94
C ASN A 181 24.83 20.92 3.48
N VAL A 182 24.74 19.78 2.77
CA VAL A 182 25.31 18.49 3.20
C VAL A 182 26.79 18.62 3.58
N LEU A 183 27.60 19.27 2.73
CA LEU A 183 29.04 19.45 2.98
C LEU A 183 29.34 20.21 4.27
N PHE A 184 28.52 21.22 4.59
CA PHE A 184 28.69 21.96 5.83
C PHE A 184 28.43 21.04 7.03
N TRP A 185 27.32 20.31 7.02
CA TRP A 185 26.97 19.40 8.10
C TRP A 185 27.98 18.27 8.24
N GLU A 186 28.52 17.72 7.15
CA GLU A 186 29.61 16.74 7.18
C GLU A 186 30.89 17.28 7.81
N CYS A 187 31.32 18.49 7.42
CA CYS A 187 32.45 19.15 8.07
C CYS A 187 32.21 19.36 9.57
N MET A 188 30.99 19.78 9.95
CA MET A 188 30.64 19.97 11.36
C MET A 188 30.60 18.65 12.13
N THR A 189 30.17 17.55 11.50
CA THR A 189 30.24 16.20 12.09
C THR A 189 31.69 15.83 12.39
N THR A 190 32.60 15.98 11.42
CA THR A 190 34.03 15.66 11.62
C THR A 190 34.64 16.49 12.75
N VAL A 191 34.35 17.79 12.81
CA VAL A 191 34.85 18.65 13.90
C VAL A 191 34.26 18.24 15.25
N CYS A 192 32.97 17.88 15.29
CA CYS A 192 32.31 17.41 16.52
C CYS A 192 32.92 16.11 17.03
N GLU A 193 33.19 15.15 16.13
CA GLU A 193 33.81 13.86 16.45
C GLU A 193 35.23 14.03 17.00
N ASP A 194 36.03 14.91 16.39
CA ASP A 194 37.39 15.21 16.82
C ASP A 194 37.42 15.82 18.24
N GLU A 195 36.61 16.86 18.46
CA GLU A 195 36.50 17.53 19.76
C GLU A 195 35.90 16.60 20.84
N LEU A 196 34.98 15.69 20.47
CA LEU A 196 34.47 14.66 21.38
C LEU A 196 35.55 13.66 21.78
N GLN A 197 36.39 13.23 20.84
CA GLN A 197 37.51 12.33 21.12
C GLN A 197 38.53 13.02 22.04
N ASP A 198 38.88 14.27 21.76
CA ASP A 198 39.82 15.02 22.58
C ASP A 198 39.27 15.31 23.98
N ALA A 199 38.00 15.66 24.11
CA ALA A 199 37.35 15.81 25.42
C ALA A 199 37.38 14.51 26.23
N ARG A 200 37.15 13.35 25.58
CA ARG A 200 37.24 12.03 26.21
C ARG A 200 38.67 11.67 26.61
N ARG A 201 39.67 11.95 25.77
CA ARG A 201 41.09 11.76 26.10
C ARG A 201 41.50 12.62 27.28
N GLN A 202 41.09 13.89 27.29
CA GLN A 202 41.35 14.83 28.37
C GLN A 202 40.70 14.37 29.69
N ALA A 203 39.46 13.86 29.64
CA ALA A 203 38.78 13.31 30.80
C ALA A 203 39.48 12.05 31.33
N ALA A 204 39.94 11.15 30.44
CA ALA A 204 40.70 9.96 30.82
C ALA A 204 42.06 10.34 31.44
N TRP A 205 42.78 11.29 30.87
CA TRP A 205 44.04 11.81 31.39
C TRP A 205 43.88 12.41 32.81
N ALA A 206 42.81 13.18 33.00
CA ALA A 206 42.48 13.73 34.32
C ALA A 206 42.10 12.63 35.33
N ALA A 207 41.39 11.59 34.90
CA ALA A 207 41.02 10.45 35.74
C ALA A 207 42.25 9.61 36.18
N GLU A 208 43.31 9.58 35.38
CA GLU A 208 44.59 8.96 35.74
C GLU A 208 45.42 9.77 36.75
N GLY A 209 44.92 10.92 37.23
CA GLY A 209 45.57 11.74 38.25
C GLY A 209 46.80 12.50 37.75
N ARG A 210 46.96 12.63 36.43
CA ARG A 210 48.06 13.39 35.82
C ARG A 210 47.73 14.88 35.84
N SER A 211 48.65 15.69 36.34
CA SER A 211 48.52 17.16 36.35
C SER A 211 48.86 17.72 34.96
N GLY A 212 48.00 18.60 34.43
CA GLY A 212 48.21 19.29 33.15
C GLY A 212 47.18 18.93 32.06
N HIS A 213 47.27 19.61 30.91
CA HIS A 213 46.47 19.30 29.74
C HIS A 213 47.10 18.15 28.95
N TYR A 214 46.28 17.24 28.42
CA TYR A 214 46.73 16.29 27.40
C TYR A 214 47.14 17.10 26.17
N LEU A 215 48.43 17.11 25.86
CA LEU A 215 48.95 17.68 24.62
C LEU A 215 49.16 16.52 23.67
N ASP A 216 48.39 16.49 22.58
CA ASP A 216 48.64 15.53 21.51
C ASP A 216 50.06 15.75 20.97
N GLY A 217 50.77 14.66 20.70
CA GLY A 217 52.21 14.62 20.42
C GLY A 217 52.64 15.36 19.15
N VAL A 218 51.73 16.03 18.45
CA VAL A 218 51.97 16.78 17.22
C VAL A 218 52.43 18.22 17.50
N HIS A 219 52.08 18.82 18.64
CA HIS A 219 52.49 20.19 19.00
C HIS A 219 53.66 20.27 20.01
N ALA A 220 54.17 19.13 20.50
CA ALA A 220 55.29 19.08 21.43
C ALA A 220 56.68 19.19 20.77
N ALA A 221 56.73 19.27 19.43
CA ALA A 221 57.97 19.30 18.65
C ALA A 221 58.05 20.54 17.75
N VAL A 222 58.05 21.75 18.33
CA VAL A 222 58.67 22.95 17.75
C VAL A 222 59.29 23.78 18.88
#